data_AF-A0A9E3Y606-F1
#
_entry.id   AF-A0A9E3Y606-F1
#
_cell.length_a   1.000
_cell.length_b   1.000
_cell.length_c   1.000
_cell.angle_alpha   90.00
_cell.angle_beta   90.00
_cell.angle_gamma   90.00
#
_symmetry.space_group_name_H-M   'P 1'
#
loop_
_entity.id
_entity.type
_entity.pdbx_description
1 polymer ?
#
loop_
_entity_poly.entity_id
_entity_poly.type
_entity_poly.pdbx_seq_one_letter_code
_entity_poly.pdbx_strand_id
1 'polypeptide(L)'
;MTGSLPGPSGWAPHGTADPPRSRAALAILIGGLTGANIARTMWVPGPWHFWFNLGIGAFSAGVAIGARVTRDELGLARDRLRRGLSLGGRVAGAIAVGVVALGAAGLLTDERTEVSAASMATRTLVLIPLGTVLVEEMAFRGSLHALLGRFGRGPTLDGPRLLRGATALQWIGGSILFGLWHTVPALRGGGIDSDVVEVSSLATALATTAATTVAGAGFIWLRVRSGSLLAPVLVHLATNSVTFAVAWAF
;
A
#
# COMPACT_ATOMS: atom_id res chain seq x y z
N MET A 1 28.54 -57.65 15.52
CA MET A 1 28.86 -56.42 14.76
C MET A 1 27.54 -55.81 14.30
N THR A 2 27.00 -54.89 15.09
CA THR A 2 25.75 -54.16 14.79
C THR A 2 26.11 -52.83 14.16
N GLY A 3 25.93 -52.72 12.83
CA GLY A 3 26.16 -51.47 12.10
C GLY A 3 25.05 -50.46 12.40
N SER A 4 25.40 -49.35 13.04
CA SER A 4 24.53 -48.19 13.24
C SER A 4 24.43 -47.39 11.95
N LEU A 5 23.20 -47.14 11.49
CA LEU A 5 22.91 -46.25 10.38
C LEU A 5 23.17 -44.78 10.79
N PRO A 6 23.77 -43.94 9.92
CA PRO A 6 23.94 -42.53 10.20
C PRO A 6 22.57 -41.83 10.21
N GLY A 7 22.29 -41.10 11.29
CA GLY A 7 21.07 -40.32 11.45
C GLY A 7 20.94 -39.20 10.42
N PRO A 8 19.70 -38.77 10.08
CA PRO A 8 19.48 -37.72 9.09
C PRO A 8 20.11 -36.40 9.57
N SER A 9 21.02 -35.87 8.75
CA SER A 9 21.64 -34.57 8.89
C SER A 9 20.59 -33.47 9.09
N GLY A 10 20.74 -32.72 10.17
CA GLY A 10 19.81 -31.68 10.61
C GLY A 10 19.44 -30.69 9.51
N TRP A 11 18.15 -30.60 9.24
CA TRP A 11 17.52 -29.45 8.61
C TRP A 11 17.76 -28.23 9.51
N ALA A 12 18.64 -27.32 9.09
CA ALA A 12 18.81 -26.03 9.74
C ALA A 12 17.55 -25.18 9.48
N PRO A 13 16.82 -24.75 10.52
CA PRO A 13 15.64 -23.92 10.31
C PRO A 13 16.06 -22.55 9.77
N HIS A 14 15.36 -22.10 8.74
CA HIS A 14 15.41 -20.73 8.24
C HIS A 14 15.42 -19.74 9.42
N GLY A 15 16.42 -18.85 9.46
CA GLY A 15 16.72 -17.98 10.59
C GLY A 15 15.46 -17.42 11.26
N THR A 16 15.19 -17.88 12.47
CA THR A 16 14.03 -17.47 13.24
C THR A 16 14.13 -15.97 13.53
N ALA A 17 13.11 -15.21 13.15
CA ALA A 17 13.05 -13.77 13.43
C ALA A 17 13.26 -13.49 14.93
N ASP A 18 14.16 -12.56 15.26
CA ASP A 18 14.40 -12.09 16.62
C ASP A 18 13.19 -11.24 17.08
N PRO A 19 12.37 -11.72 18.04
CA PRO A 19 11.09 -11.09 18.36
C PRO A 19 11.22 -9.66 18.90
N PRO A 20 12.14 -9.36 19.85
CA PRO A 20 12.43 -7.98 20.27
C PRO A 20 12.76 -7.03 19.11
N ARG A 21 13.62 -7.44 18.17
CA ARG A 21 14.00 -6.60 17.01
C ARG A 21 12.81 -6.31 16.11
N SER A 22 11.96 -7.31 15.87
CA SER A 22 10.78 -7.12 15.05
C SER A 22 9.79 -6.14 15.69
N ARG A 23 9.67 -6.14 17.03
CA ARG A 23 8.72 -5.26 17.75
C ARG A 23 9.18 -3.81 17.68
N ALA A 24 10.47 -3.60 17.96
CA ALA A 24 11.10 -2.30 17.81
C ALA A 24 10.97 -1.79 16.38
N ALA A 25 11.26 -2.63 15.37
CA ALA A 25 11.11 -2.26 13.96
C ALA A 25 9.67 -1.88 13.59
N LEU A 26 8.67 -2.63 14.07
CA LEU A 26 7.27 -2.30 13.81
C LEU A 26 6.87 -0.97 14.45
N ALA A 27 7.27 -0.73 15.71
CA ALA A 27 7.00 0.52 16.40
C ALA A 27 7.69 1.72 15.72
N ILE A 28 8.96 1.55 15.33
CA ILE A 28 9.72 2.55 14.57
C ILE A 28 9.04 2.84 13.23
N LEU A 29 8.61 1.81 12.50
CA LEU A 29 7.93 1.98 11.22
C LEU A 29 6.62 2.75 11.40
N ILE A 30 5.74 2.32 12.31
CA ILE A 30 4.44 2.98 12.54
C ILE A 30 4.64 4.43 13.02
N GLY A 31 5.55 4.65 13.97
CA GLY A 31 5.85 5.99 14.49
C GLY A 31 6.44 6.89 13.41
N GLY A 32 7.40 6.39 12.64
CA GLY A 32 8.05 7.12 11.55
C GLY A 32 7.09 7.44 10.39
N LEU A 33 6.23 6.50 9.99
CA LEU A 33 5.21 6.73 8.98
C LEU A 33 4.18 7.76 9.47
N THR A 34 3.69 7.64 10.71
CA THR A 34 2.77 8.62 11.31
C THR A 34 3.39 10.01 11.34
N GLY A 35 4.61 10.14 11.87
CA GLY A 35 5.33 11.41 11.95
C GLY A 35 5.59 12.02 10.57
N ALA A 36 6.00 11.21 9.59
CA ALA A 36 6.25 11.67 8.24
C ALA A 36 4.95 12.10 7.52
N ASN A 37 3.83 11.40 7.74
CA ASN A 37 2.53 11.77 7.16
C ASN A 37 2.05 13.13 7.69
N ILE A 38 2.13 13.33 9.01
CA ILE A 38 1.81 14.61 9.64
C ILE A 38 2.76 15.70 9.13
N ALA A 39 4.07 15.45 9.12
CA ALA A 39 5.05 16.43 8.69
C ALA A 39 4.88 16.85 7.23
N ARG A 40 4.68 15.87 6.34
CA ARG A 40 4.42 16.11 4.92
C ARG A 40 3.20 17.00 4.72
N THR A 41 2.15 16.78 5.52
CA THR A 41 0.88 17.48 5.38
C THR A 41 0.90 18.87 6.02
N MET A 42 1.64 19.05 7.12
CA MET A 42 1.60 20.28 7.92
C MET A 42 2.71 21.27 7.58
N TRP A 43 3.90 20.79 7.20
CA TRP A 43 5.11 21.62 7.17
C TRP A 43 5.92 21.52 5.89
N VAL A 44 5.88 20.39 5.17
CA VAL A 44 6.69 20.25 3.95
C VAL A 44 6.05 21.06 2.81
N PRO A 45 6.80 21.97 2.16
CA PRO A 45 6.28 22.72 1.00
C PRO A 45 6.05 21.82 -0.22
N GLY A 46 5.07 22.19 -1.05
CA GLY A 46 4.65 21.42 -2.25
C GLY A 46 5.79 20.91 -3.15
N PRO A 47 6.77 21.76 -3.56
CA PRO A 47 7.88 21.33 -4.41
C PRO A 47 8.75 20.21 -3.82
N TRP A 48 8.75 20.05 -2.49
CA TRP A 48 9.54 19.04 -1.79
C TRP A 48 8.79 17.73 -1.54
N HIS A 49 7.48 17.67 -1.79
CA HIS A 49 6.66 16.50 -1.49
C HIS A 49 7.16 15.23 -2.17
N PHE A 50 7.57 15.33 -3.44
CA PHE A 50 8.08 14.18 -4.18
C PHE A 50 9.31 13.56 -3.49
N TRP A 51 10.32 14.39 -3.20
CA TRP A 51 11.55 13.96 -2.55
C TRP A 51 11.31 13.46 -1.12
N PHE A 52 10.43 14.12 -0.38
CA PHE A 52 10.05 13.70 0.97
C PHE A 52 9.38 12.32 0.98
N ASN A 53 8.49 12.06 0.03
CA ASN A 53 7.86 10.75 -0.12
C ASN A 53 8.86 9.66 -0.51
N LEU A 54 9.83 9.94 -1.39
CA LEU A 54 10.92 8.99 -1.65
C LEU A 54 11.70 8.68 -0.37
N GLY A 55 11.91 9.67 0.49
CA GLY A 55 12.48 9.49 1.83
C GLY A 55 11.65 8.55 2.72
N ILE A 56 10.31 8.67 2.70
CA ILE A 56 9.41 7.74 3.41
C ILE A 56 9.59 6.30 2.90
N GLY A 57 9.65 6.11 1.58
CA GLY A 57 9.86 4.80 0.97
C GLY A 57 11.21 4.20 1.35
N ALA A 58 12.28 5.00 1.30
CA ALA A 58 13.63 4.59 1.68
C ALA A 58 13.72 4.25 3.18
N PHE A 59 13.11 5.07 4.05
CA PHE A 59 13.00 4.80 5.48
C PHE A 59 12.32 3.46 5.73
N SER A 60 11.17 3.23 5.09
CA SER A 60 10.42 1.99 5.25
C SER A 60 11.23 0.76 4.83
N ALA A 61 11.89 0.83 3.67
CA ALA A 61 12.78 -0.23 3.21
C ALA A 61 13.97 -0.44 4.16
N GLY A 62 14.56 0.64 4.69
CA GLY A 62 15.64 0.61 5.66
C GLY A 62 15.25 -0.09 6.97
N VAL A 63 14.05 0.19 7.50
CA VAL A 63 13.52 -0.50 8.69
C VAL A 63 13.34 -1.99 8.41
N ALA A 64 12.79 -2.36 7.24
CA ALA A 64 12.63 -3.77 6.85
C ALA A 64 13.99 -4.49 6.72
N ILE A 65 14.99 -3.84 6.12
CA ILE A 65 16.36 -4.38 6.00
C ILE A 65 16.99 -4.55 7.39
N GLY A 66 16.89 -3.55 8.26
CA GLY A 66 17.41 -3.61 9.63
C GLY A 66 16.77 -4.71 10.46
N ALA A 67 15.48 -4.98 10.23
CA ALA A 67 14.74 -6.08 10.82
C ALA A 67 14.97 -7.45 10.13
N ARG A 68 15.81 -7.50 9.08
CA ARG A 68 16.09 -8.70 8.28
C ARG A 68 14.84 -9.32 7.66
N VAL A 69 13.95 -8.48 7.15
CA VAL A 69 12.81 -8.92 6.35
C VAL A 69 13.29 -9.47 5.02
N THR A 70 12.83 -10.67 4.66
CA THR A 70 13.21 -11.37 3.43
C THR A 70 12.48 -10.80 2.21
N ARG A 71 12.99 -11.08 1.01
CA ARG A 71 12.32 -10.69 -0.25
C ARG A 71 10.93 -11.30 -0.37
N ASP A 72 10.73 -12.52 0.11
CA ASP A 72 9.44 -13.22 0.11
C ASP A 72 8.42 -12.53 1.02
N GLU A 73 8.83 -12.16 2.23
CA GLU A 73 8.00 -11.39 3.16
C GLU A 73 7.62 -10.02 2.57
N LEU A 74 8.55 -9.35 1.88
CA LEU A 74 8.27 -8.10 1.15
C LEU A 74 7.40 -8.27 -0.10
N GLY A 75 7.24 -9.49 -0.61
CA GLY A 75 6.49 -9.76 -1.84
C GLY A 75 7.29 -9.50 -3.12
N LEU A 76 8.61 -9.53 -3.02
CA LEU A 76 9.58 -9.29 -4.09
C LEU A 76 10.19 -10.60 -4.62
N ALA A 77 9.62 -11.75 -4.26
CA ALA A 77 10.04 -13.06 -4.74
C ALA A 77 9.80 -13.19 -6.25
N ARG A 78 10.85 -13.58 -7.00
CA ARG A 78 10.82 -13.62 -8.47
C ARG A 78 9.85 -14.66 -9.03
N ASP A 79 9.70 -15.79 -8.35
CA ASP A 79 8.77 -16.88 -8.68
C ASP A 79 7.29 -16.45 -8.54
N ARG A 80 7.01 -15.36 -7.79
CA ARG A 80 5.66 -14.81 -7.59
C ARG A 80 5.30 -13.67 -8.53
N LEU A 81 6.25 -13.15 -9.31
CA LEU A 81 6.01 -12.02 -10.22
C LEU A 81 4.93 -12.33 -11.27
N ARG A 82 4.94 -13.52 -11.88
CA ARG A 82 3.91 -13.92 -12.86
C ARG A 82 2.51 -13.92 -12.25
N ARG A 83 2.37 -14.40 -11.00
CA ARG A 83 1.08 -14.39 -10.29
C ARG A 83 0.65 -12.98 -9.95
N GLY A 84 1.62 -12.14 -9.54
CA GLY A 84 1.44 -10.70 -9.30
C GLY A 84 0.90 -9.99 -10.53
N LEU A 85 1.59 -10.15 -11.67
CA LEU A 85 1.21 -9.55 -12.94
C LEU A 85 -0.16 -10.04 -13.43
N SER A 86 -0.44 -11.34 -13.34
CA SER A 86 -1.71 -11.91 -13.80
C SER A 86 -2.92 -11.46 -12.96
N LEU A 87 -2.82 -11.53 -11.63
CA LEU A 87 -3.92 -11.11 -10.76
C LEU A 87 -4.06 -9.59 -10.76
N GLY A 88 -2.95 -8.87 -10.54
CA GLY A 88 -2.92 -7.41 -10.52
C GLY A 88 -3.36 -6.81 -11.85
N GLY A 89 -2.86 -7.32 -12.97
CA GLY A 89 -3.22 -6.83 -14.30
C GLY A 89 -4.71 -6.99 -14.63
N ARG A 90 -5.33 -8.12 -14.25
CA ARG A 90 -6.78 -8.32 -14.45
C ARG A 90 -7.62 -7.34 -13.64
N VAL A 91 -7.29 -7.16 -12.36
CA VAL A 91 -8.03 -6.24 -11.49
C VAL A 91 -7.78 -4.78 -11.90
N ALA A 92 -6.53 -4.42 -12.22
CA ALA A 92 -6.17 -3.11 -12.72
C ALA A 92 -6.88 -2.78 -14.04
N GLY A 93 -6.95 -3.75 -14.97
CA GLY A 93 -7.68 -3.60 -16.22
C GLY A 93 -9.17 -3.38 -16.02
N ALA A 94 -9.81 -4.14 -15.12
CA ALA A 94 -11.22 -3.94 -14.78
C ALA A 94 -11.48 -2.55 -14.18
N ILE A 95 -10.60 -2.08 -13.30
CA ILE A 95 -10.67 -0.72 -12.72
C ILE A 95 -10.49 0.34 -13.82
N ALA A 96 -9.49 0.19 -14.69
CA ALA A 96 -9.25 1.13 -15.77
C ALA A 96 -10.47 1.25 -16.70
N VAL A 97 -11.13 0.14 -17.06
CA VAL A 97 -12.38 0.15 -17.84
C VAL A 97 -13.48 0.92 -17.10
N GLY A 98 -13.67 0.67 -15.81
CA GLY A 98 -14.67 1.39 -15.01
C GLY A 98 -14.39 2.89 -14.93
N VAL A 99 -13.13 3.26 -14.71
CA VAL A 99 -12.67 4.66 -14.68
C VAL A 99 -12.91 5.35 -16.03
N VAL A 100 -12.56 4.71 -17.15
CA VAL A 100 -12.84 5.24 -18.49
C VAL A 100 -14.34 5.42 -18.73
N ALA A 101 -15.16 4.47 -18.29
CA ALA A 101 -16.62 4.59 -18.41
C ALA A 101 -17.18 5.76 -17.59
N LEU A 102 -16.67 5.98 -16.38
CA LEU A 102 -17.06 7.13 -15.55
C LEU A 102 -16.61 8.46 -16.18
N GLY A 103 -15.40 8.52 -16.74
CA GLY A 103 -14.90 9.69 -17.48
C GLY A 103 -15.76 10.01 -18.69
N ALA A 104 -16.06 9.00 -19.52
CA ALA A 104 -16.94 9.15 -20.69
C ALA A 104 -18.37 9.58 -20.32
N ALA A 105 -18.82 9.29 -19.09
CA ALA A 105 -20.11 9.74 -18.57
C ALA A 105 -20.08 11.13 -17.93
N GLY A 106 -18.92 11.81 -17.90
CA GLY A 106 -18.76 13.12 -17.27
C GLY A 106 -18.81 13.09 -15.74
N LEU A 107 -18.61 11.91 -15.13
CA LEU A 107 -18.71 11.70 -13.67
C LEU A 107 -17.34 11.75 -12.97
N LEU A 108 -16.27 12.07 -13.69
CA LEU A 108 -14.92 12.26 -13.15
C LEU A 108 -14.46 13.69 -13.43
N THR A 109 -14.83 14.61 -12.54
CA THR A 109 -14.34 16.00 -12.57
C THR A 109 -13.41 16.25 -11.39
N ASP A 110 -12.31 16.95 -11.66
CA ASP A 110 -11.32 17.29 -10.64
C ASP A 110 -10.52 18.51 -11.11
N GLU A 111 -10.65 19.66 -10.44
CA GLU A 111 -9.94 20.90 -10.80
C GLU A 111 -8.41 20.72 -10.88
N ARG A 112 -7.86 19.72 -10.17
CA ARG A 112 -6.42 19.40 -10.24
C ARG A 112 -6.00 18.89 -11.61
N THR A 113 -6.93 18.54 -12.49
CA THR A 113 -6.64 18.11 -13.86
C THR A 113 -6.47 19.28 -14.82
N GLU A 114 -6.83 20.52 -14.47
CA GLU A 114 -6.69 21.71 -15.34
C GLU A 114 -5.21 22.15 -15.51
N VAL A 115 -4.42 21.34 -16.20
CA VAL A 115 -2.98 21.54 -16.43
C VAL A 115 -2.58 21.14 -17.85
N SER A 116 -1.37 21.56 -18.26
CA SER A 116 -0.81 21.15 -19.54
C SER A 116 -0.65 19.63 -19.67
N ALA A 117 -0.69 19.11 -20.90
CA ALA A 117 -0.45 17.69 -21.18
C ALA A 117 0.90 17.20 -20.64
N ALA A 118 1.96 18.02 -20.74
CA ALA A 118 3.28 17.67 -20.21
C ALA A 118 3.27 17.56 -18.68
N SER A 119 2.56 18.46 -17.99
CA SER A 119 2.38 18.40 -16.54
C SER A 119 1.60 17.16 -16.11
N MET A 120 0.52 16.82 -16.82
CA MET A 120 -0.28 15.63 -16.53
C MET A 120 0.50 14.34 -16.81
N ALA A 121 1.25 14.28 -17.91
CA ALA A 121 2.13 13.15 -18.22
C ALA A 121 3.21 12.97 -17.14
N THR A 122 3.87 14.05 -16.73
CA THR A 122 4.87 14.01 -15.64
C THR A 122 4.24 13.51 -14.33
N ARG A 123 3.03 13.98 -14.00
CA ARG A 123 2.31 13.57 -12.80
C ARG A 123 1.96 12.07 -12.84
N THR A 124 1.35 11.61 -13.92
CA THR A 124 0.79 10.26 -14.03
C THR A 124 1.83 9.18 -14.32
N LEU A 125 2.94 9.52 -14.98
CA LEU A 125 4.01 8.59 -15.37
C LEU A 125 5.22 8.59 -14.44
N VAL A 126 5.45 9.68 -13.68
CA VAL A 126 6.64 9.82 -12.82
C VAL A 126 6.25 10.07 -11.37
N LEU A 127 5.56 11.19 -11.10
CA LEU A 127 5.37 11.64 -9.72
C LEU A 127 4.46 10.70 -8.92
N ILE A 128 3.31 10.29 -9.47
CA ILE A 128 2.39 9.36 -8.83
C ILE A 128 3.02 7.95 -8.74
N PRO A 129 3.55 7.34 -9.82
CA PRO A 129 4.13 6.01 -9.72
C PRO A 129 5.26 5.92 -8.70
N LEU A 130 6.20 6.86 -8.73
CA LEU A 130 7.41 6.79 -7.89
C LEU A 130 7.21 7.42 -6.51
N GLY A 131 6.58 8.59 -6.46
CA GLY A 131 6.40 9.37 -5.23
C GLY A 131 5.16 9.01 -4.42
N THR A 132 4.26 8.19 -4.96
CA THR A 132 3.06 7.72 -4.24
C THR A 132 3.00 6.21 -4.26
N VAL A 133 2.79 5.60 -5.42
CA VAL A 133 2.44 4.17 -5.50
C VAL A 133 3.55 3.28 -4.96
N LEU A 134 4.78 3.43 -5.45
CA LEU A 134 5.89 2.59 -4.97
C LEU A 134 6.20 2.83 -3.49
N VAL A 135 6.12 4.07 -3.03
CA VAL A 135 6.36 4.45 -1.63
C VAL A 135 5.32 3.82 -0.71
N GLU A 136 4.04 3.99 -1.02
CA GLU A 136 2.95 3.48 -0.19
C GLU A 136 2.86 1.95 -0.24
N GLU A 137 3.01 1.34 -1.41
CA GLU A 137 2.97 -0.13 -1.49
C GLU A 137 4.17 -0.74 -0.76
N MET A 138 5.37 -0.18 -0.91
CA MET A 138 6.53 -0.62 -0.14
C MET A 138 6.32 -0.43 1.37
N ALA A 139 5.71 0.68 1.79
CA ALA A 139 5.43 0.95 3.19
C ALA A 139 4.39 0.01 3.80
N PHE A 140 3.23 -0.09 3.18
CA PHE A 140 2.07 -0.78 3.74
C PHE A 140 2.05 -2.27 3.39
N ARG A 141 2.31 -2.64 2.13
CA ARG A 141 2.17 -4.03 1.62
C ARG A 141 3.51 -4.77 1.57
N GLY A 142 4.62 -4.04 1.63
CA GLY A 142 5.97 -4.53 1.85
C GLY A 142 6.30 -4.61 3.34
N SER A 143 6.88 -3.54 3.89
CA SER A 143 7.49 -3.50 5.22
C SER A 143 6.49 -3.72 6.36
N LEU A 144 5.39 -2.97 6.40
CA LEU A 144 4.39 -3.07 7.47
C LEU A 144 3.71 -4.45 7.43
N HIS A 145 3.23 -4.89 6.28
CA HIS A 145 2.60 -6.20 6.12
C HIS A 145 3.53 -7.35 6.54
N ALA A 146 4.82 -7.29 6.19
CA ALA A 146 5.82 -8.26 6.62
C ALA A 146 6.02 -8.26 8.14
N LEU A 147 6.22 -7.08 8.74
CA LEU A 147 6.45 -6.96 10.19
C LEU A 147 5.21 -7.38 10.99
N LEU A 148 4.00 -7.00 10.59
CA LEU A 148 2.75 -7.47 11.21
C LEU A 148 2.62 -9.00 11.11
N GLY A 149 3.04 -9.59 9.98
CA GLY A 149 3.05 -11.04 9.77
C GLY A 149 3.95 -11.81 10.74
N ARG A 150 5.01 -11.19 11.26
CA ARG A 150 5.91 -11.79 12.26
C ARG A 150 5.31 -11.89 13.67
N PHE A 151 4.25 -11.12 13.94
CA PHE A 151 3.55 -11.14 15.23
C PHE A 151 2.31 -12.03 15.24
N GLY A 152 1.77 -12.34 14.07
CA GLY A 152 0.64 -13.25 13.95
C GLY A 152 1.06 -14.71 13.98
N ARG A 153 1.49 -15.20 15.14
CA ARG A 153 1.37 -16.62 15.52
C ARG A 153 -0.04 -16.96 16.07
N GLY A 154 -1.02 -16.10 15.85
CA GLY A 154 -2.44 -16.41 16.09
C GLY A 154 -3.00 -17.25 14.94
N PRO A 155 -4.18 -17.88 15.11
CA PRO A 155 -4.82 -18.62 14.04
C PRO A 155 -4.90 -17.74 12.79
N THR A 156 -4.39 -18.24 11.66
CA THR A 156 -4.77 -17.69 10.36
C THR A 156 -6.28 -17.62 10.34
N LEU A 157 -6.87 -16.53 9.83
CA LEU A 157 -8.32 -16.39 9.85
C LEU A 157 -8.96 -17.64 9.20
N ASP A 158 -9.54 -18.51 10.03
CA ASP A 158 -10.30 -19.71 9.64
C ASP A 158 -11.66 -19.24 9.13
N GLY A 159 -11.62 -18.49 8.03
CA GLY A 159 -12.76 -17.86 7.41
C GLY A 159 -12.90 -18.26 5.94
N PRO A 160 -13.73 -17.51 5.20
CA PRO A 160 -13.87 -17.66 3.76
C PRO A 160 -12.50 -17.76 3.08
N ARG A 161 -12.39 -18.56 2.02
CA ARG A 161 -11.12 -18.72 1.25
C ARG A 161 -10.47 -17.38 0.91
N LEU A 162 -11.25 -16.30 0.80
CA LEU A 162 -10.80 -14.94 0.54
C LEU A 162 -9.88 -14.36 1.64
N LEU A 163 -10.08 -14.73 2.91
CA LEU A 163 -9.35 -14.18 4.07
C LEU A 163 -8.13 -15.01 4.49
N ARG A 164 -7.97 -16.21 3.93
CA ARG A 164 -6.86 -17.12 4.26
C ARG A 164 -5.51 -16.61 3.74
N GLY A 165 -4.43 -16.94 4.46
CA GLY A 165 -3.05 -16.66 4.06
C GLY A 165 -2.45 -15.39 4.67
N ALA A 166 -3.20 -14.68 5.51
CA ALA A 166 -2.69 -13.62 6.37
C ALA A 166 -3.34 -13.66 7.76
N THR A 167 -2.67 -13.02 8.70
CA THR A 167 -3.06 -12.95 10.11
C THR A 167 -4.09 -11.84 10.32
N ALA A 168 -4.87 -11.92 11.41
CA ALA A 168 -5.83 -10.86 11.76
C ALA A 168 -5.14 -9.48 11.87
N LEU A 169 -3.91 -9.45 12.38
CA LEU A 169 -3.14 -8.21 12.52
C LEU A 169 -2.77 -7.60 11.16
N GLN A 170 -2.40 -8.43 10.17
CA GLN A 170 -2.14 -7.95 8.81
C GLN A 170 -3.41 -7.40 8.17
N TRP A 171 -4.53 -8.11 8.28
CA TRP A 171 -5.81 -7.68 7.71
C TRP A 171 -6.36 -6.43 8.37
N ILE A 172 -6.58 -6.48 9.68
CA ILE A 172 -7.24 -5.41 10.44
C ILE A 172 -6.26 -4.24 10.63
N GLY A 173 -5.08 -4.53 11.20
CA GLY A 173 -4.07 -3.51 11.48
C GLY A 173 -3.56 -2.83 10.20
N GLY A 174 -3.23 -3.62 9.18
CA GLY A 174 -2.78 -3.07 7.89
C GLY A 174 -3.83 -2.21 7.18
N SER A 175 -5.10 -2.62 7.22
CA SER A 175 -6.19 -1.84 6.60
C SER A 175 -6.48 -0.55 7.36
N ILE A 176 -6.58 -0.61 8.69
CA ILE A 176 -6.85 0.58 9.52
C ILE A 176 -5.70 1.58 9.42
N LEU A 177 -4.45 1.13 9.51
CA LEU A 177 -3.29 2.02 9.39
C LEU A 177 -3.22 2.68 8.02
N PHE A 178 -3.61 1.97 6.95
CA PHE A 178 -3.71 2.57 5.63
C PHE A 178 -4.86 3.57 5.53
N GLY A 179 -5.99 3.34 6.21
CA GLY A 179 -7.05 4.34 6.35
C GLY A 179 -6.57 5.61 7.05
N LEU A 180 -5.92 5.44 8.20
CA LEU A 180 -5.42 6.55 9.04
C LEU A 180 -4.35 7.39 8.32
N TRP A 181 -3.55 6.79 7.44
CA TRP A 181 -2.60 7.50 6.58
C TRP A 181 -3.25 8.61 5.73
N HIS A 182 -4.54 8.46 5.40
CA HIS A 182 -5.27 9.40 4.57
C HIS A 182 -6.09 10.43 5.36
N THR A 183 -6.23 10.25 6.68
CA THR A 183 -7.08 11.11 7.51
C THR A 183 -6.59 12.55 7.57
N VAL A 184 -5.33 12.78 7.92
CA VAL A 184 -4.77 14.15 8.06
C VAL A 184 -4.72 14.88 6.72
N PRO A 185 -4.25 14.25 5.61
CA PRO A 185 -4.36 14.86 4.28
C PRO A 185 -5.81 15.23 3.91
N ALA A 186 -6.79 14.36 4.18
CA ALA A 186 -8.18 14.63 3.85
C ALA A 186 -8.79 15.75 4.71
N LEU A 187 -8.43 15.85 6.00
CA LEU A 187 -8.85 16.97 6.86
C LEU A 187 -8.32 18.33 6.35
N ARG A 188 -7.14 18.33 5.72
CA ARG A 188 -6.47 19.55 5.27
C ARG A 188 -6.80 19.92 3.83
N GLY A 189 -7.11 18.93 2.99
CA GLY A 189 -7.51 19.13 1.60
C GLY A 189 -9.03 19.16 1.38
N GLY A 190 -9.83 18.71 2.35
CA GLY A 190 -11.27 18.58 2.21
C GLY A 190 -12.01 19.79 2.77
N GLY A 191 -12.23 20.81 1.97
CA GLY A 191 -13.41 21.66 2.08
C GLY A 191 -13.95 21.71 0.66
N ILE A 192 -15.05 21.00 0.39
CA ILE A 192 -15.67 21.05 -0.93
C ILE A 192 -16.89 21.97 -0.76
N ASP A 193 -16.70 23.24 -1.13
CA ASP A 193 -17.82 24.15 -1.39
C ASP A 193 -18.38 23.75 -2.75
N SER A 194 -19.32 22.80 -2.75
CA SER A 194 -20.13 22.53 -3.94
C SER A 194 -21.43 23.32 -3.85
N ASP A 195 -21.90 23.87 -4.97
CA ASP A 195 -23.17 24.61 -5.08
C ASP A 195 -24.41 23.80 -4.62
N VAL A 196 -24.24 22.52 -4.28
CA VAL A 196 -25.30 21.57 -3.96
C VAL A 196 -25.24 21.07 -2.51
N VAL A 197 -24.05 20.93 -1.90
CA VAL A 197 -23.87 20.51 -0.48
C VAL A 197 -22.54 21.03 0.07
N GLU A 198 -22.58 21.77 1.18
CA GLU A 198 -21.39 22.08 2.00
C GLU A 198 -21.01 20.84 2.82
N VAL A 199 -19.91 20.17 2.45
CA VAL A 199 -19.42 19.00 3.18
C VAL A 199 -18.25 19.40 4.05
N SER A 200 -18.42 19.28 5.37
CA SER A 200 -17.35 19.61 6.31
C SER A 200 -16.07 18.79 6.06
N SER A 201 -14.92 19.37 6.40
CA SER A 201 -13.62 18.70 6.33
C SER A 201 -13.55 17.42 7.13
N LEU A 202 -14.25 17.38 8.26
CA LEU A 202 -14.39 16.20 9.09
C LEU A 202 -15.14 15.08 8.36
N ALA A 203 -16.26 15.40 7.72
CA ALA A 203 -17.04 14.41 6.96
C ALA A 203 -16.23 13.83 5.80
N THR A 204 -15.55 14.69 5.03
CA THR A 204 -14.65 14.28 3.94
C THR A 204 -13.52 13.37 4.45
N ALA A 205 -12.92 13.72 5.59
CA ALA A 205 -11.86 12.92 6.19
C ALA A 205 -12.34 11.56 6.68
N LEU A 206 -13.51 11.49 7.32
CA LEU A 206 -14.10 10.23 7.78
C LEU A 206 -14.46 9.33 6.60
N ALA A 207 -15.09 9.88 5.57
CA ALA A 207 -15.41 9.16 4.34
C ALA A 207 -14.14 8.63 3.64
N THR A 208 -13.12 9.48 3.51
CA THR A 208 -11.83 9.09 2.93
C THR A 208 -11.16 8.00 3.76
N THR A 209 -11.14 8.13 5.08
CA THR A 209 -10.55 7.13 6.00
C THR A 209 -11.26 5.79 5.89
N ALA A 210 -12.60 5.79 5.83
CA ALA A 210 -13.39 4.58 5.67
C ALA A 210 -13.16 3.92 4.30
N ALA A 211 -13.24 4.70 3.22
CA ALA A 211 -13.03 4.21 1.85
C ALA A 211 -11.62 3.64 1.68
N THR A 212 -10.60 4.34 2.17
CA THR A 212 -9.21 3.88 2.10
C THR A 212 -8.94 2.70 3.02
N THR A 213 -9.61 2.57 4.17
CA THR A 213 -9.55 1.33 4.98
C THR A 213 -10.05 0.12 4.18
N VAL A 214 -11.17 0.25 3.47
CA VAL A 214 -11.72 -0.81 2.61
C VAL A 214 -10.79 -1.12 1.44
N ALA A 215 -10.25 -0.10 0.77
CA ALA A 215 -9.23 -0.27 -0.26
C ALA A 215 -7.98 -0.98 0.31
N GLY A 216 -7.62 -0.64 1.55
CA GLY A 216 -6.59 -1.28 2.37
C GLY A 216 -6.70 -2.80 2.38
N ALA A 217 -7.90 -3.29 2.71
CA ALA A 217 -8.22 -4.71 2.70
C ALA A 217 -8.12 -5.31 1.28
N GLY A 218 -8.61 -4.61 0.25
CA GLY A 218 -8.48 -5.05 -1.15
C GLY A 218 -7.01 -5.21 -1.59
N PHE A 219 -6.14 -4.28 -1.22
CA PHE A 219 -4.72 -4.39 -1.51
C PHE A 219 -4.01 -5.50 -0.72
N ILE A 220 -4.39 -5.71 0.55
CA ILE A 220 -3.91 -6.86 1.34
C ILE A 220 -4.35 -8.16 0.69
N TRP A 221 -5.60 -8.26 0.23
CA TRP A 221 -6.09 -9.42 -0.52
C TRP A 221 -5.22 -9.70 -1.74
N LEU A 222 -4.94 -8.69 -2.57
CA LEU A 222 -4.06 -8.82 -3.75
C LEU A 222 -2.67 -9.30 -3.37
N ARG A 223 -2.08 -8.71 -2.32
CA ARG A 223 -0.75 -9.06 -1.82
C ARG A 223 -0.67 -10.50 -1.33
N VAL A 224 -1.68 -10.97 -0.60
CA VAL A 224 -1.75 -12.32 -0.04
C VAL A 224 -2.01 -13.35 -1.13
N ARG A 225 -2.98 -13.09 -2.02
CA ARG A 225 -3.37 -14.05 -3.06
C ARG A 225 -2.31 -14.24 -4.15
N SER A 226 -1.62 -13.17 -4.52
CA SER A 226 -0.53 -13.26 -5.49
C SER A 226 0.79 -13.69 -4.85
N GLY A 227 0.98 -13.41 -3.56
CA GLY A 227 2.29 -13.49 -2.92
C GLY A 227 3.28 -12.42 -3.41
N SER A 228 2.80 -11.38 -4.10
CA SER A 228 3.63 -10.39 -4.78
C SER A 228 3.17 -8.97 -4.50
N LEU A 229 4.13 -8.07 -4.33
CA LEU A 229 3.89 -6.63 -4.22
C LEU A 229 3.46 -6.01 -5.56
N LEU A 230 3.76 -6.68 -6.68
CA LEU A 230 3.40 -6.20 -8.01
C LEU A 230 1.88 -6.13 -8.21
N ALA A 231 1.12 -7.07 -7.62
CA ALA A 231 -0.34 -7.08 -7.77
C ALA A 231 -1.01 -5.80 -7.23
N PRO A 232 -0.78 -5.39 -5.96
CA PRO A 232 -1.34 -4.15 -5.45
C PRO A 232 -0.73 -2.91 -6.12
N VAL A 233 0.56 -2.92 -6.52
CA VAL A 233 1.17 -1.81 -7.28
C VAL A 233 0.41 -1.52 -8.58
N LEU A 234 0.09 -2.55 -9.37
CA LEU A 234 -0.66 -2.38 -10.63
C LEU A 234 -2.05 -1.82 -10.40
N VAL A 235 -2.74 -2.31 -9.36
CA VAL A 235 -4.08 -1.83 -9.00
C VAL A 235 -4.03 -0.40 -8.49
N HIS A 236 -3.01 -0.03 -7.72
CA HIS A 236 -2.83 1.32 -7.22
C HIS A 236 -2.52 2.30 -8.37
N LEU A 237 -1.68 1.91 -9.33
CA LEU A 237 -1.49 2.69 -10.56
C LEU A 237 -2.81 2.91 -11.32
N ALA A 238 -3.67 1.89 -11.40
CA ALA A 238 -4.98 2.05 -12.03
C ALA A 238 -5.91 3.00 -11.26
N THR A 239 -5.96 2.92 -9.93
CA THR A 239 -6.83 3.81 -9.13
C THR A 239 -6.30 5.24 -9.05
N ASN A 240 -5.01 5.48 -9.28
CA ASN A 240 -4.40 6.81 -9.22
C ASN A 240 -4.03 7.35 -10.61
N SER A 241 -2.98 6.83 -11.23
CA SER A 241 -2.45 7.34 -12.50
C SER A 241 -3.48 7.30 -13.62
N VAL A 242 -4.20 6.19 -13.78
CA VAL A 242 -5.22 6.07 -14.83
C VAL A 242 -6.41 6.99 -14.53
N THR A 243 -6.87 7.07 -13.28
CA THR A 243 -7.93 8.00 -12.89
C THR A 243 -7.58 9.45 -13.21
N PHE A 244 -6.39 9.92 -12.85
CA PHE A 244 -5.95 11.28 -13.16
C PHE A 244 -5.81 11.52 -14.68
N ALA A 245 -5.28 10.55 -15.42
CA ALA A 245 -5.15 10.66 -16.87
C ALA A 245 -6.52 10.72 -17.56
N VAL A 246 -7.49 9.91 -17.10
CA VAL A 246 -8.84 9.88 -17.63
C VAL A 246 -9.61 11.16 -17.27
N ALA A 247 -9.58 11.59 -16.01
CA ALA A 247 -10.23 12.83 -15.57
C ALA A 247 -9.63 14.11 -16.19
N TRP A 248 -8.47 14.01 -16.84
CA TRP A 248 -7.88 15.09 -17.64
C TRP A 248 -8.30 15.04 -19.12
N ALA A 249 -8.58 13.85 -19.63
CA ALA A 249 -8.84 13.62 -21.05
C ALA A 249 -10.29 13.85 -21.46
N PHE A 250 -11.21 13.86 -20.48
CA PHE A 250 -12.63 14.17 -20.64
C PHE A 250 -12.93 15.54 -20.04
#